data_AF-J9DDB5-F1
#
_entry.id   AF-J9DDB5-F1
#
_cell.length_a   1.000
_cell.length_b   1.000
_cell.length_c   1.000
_cell.angle_alpha   90.00
_cell.angle_beta   90.00
_cell.angle_gamma   90.00
#
_symmetry.space_group_name_H-M   'P 1'
#
loop_
_entity.id
_entity.type
_entity.pdbx_description
1 polymer ?
#
loop_
_entity_poly.entity_id
_entity_poly.type
_entity_poly.pdbx_seq_one_letter_code
_entity_poly.pdbx_strand_id
1 'polypeptide(L)'
;MLRVPHMNWSNELAYYVTPKSGPMRPMETLLDANRALLDDLSPAIRRRPHWVAVKRLLLAAATSAEPVDIRLATDGLVRALEAEGWMTRSKMAECG
;
A
#
# COMPACT_ATOMS: atom_id res chain seq x y z
N MET A 1 -28.71 10.54 10.06
CA MET A 1 -27.49 10.02 10.72
C MET A 1 -26.62 9.38 9.65
N LEU A 2 -25.48 9.97 9.31
CA LEU A 2 -24.49 9.30 8.45
C LEU A 2 -23.83 8.22 9.30
N ARG A 3 -24.06 6.94 8.95
CA ARG A 3 -23.29 5.82 9.49
C ARG A 3 -21.84 6.07 9.08
N VAL A 4 -20.99 6.45 10.03
CA VAL A 4 -19.54 6.45 9.79
C VAL A 4 -19.19 5.01 9.46
N PRO A 5 -18.74 4.69 8.23
CA PRO A 5 -18.39 3.32 7.91
C PRO A 5 -17.27 2.89 8.86
N HIS A 6 -17.48 1.77 9.55
CA HIS A 6 -16.39 1.11 10.25
C HIS A 6 -15.35 0.74 9.18
N MET A 7 -14.20 1.40 9.23
CA MET A 7 -13.13 1.20 8.26
C MET A 7 -12.46 -0.15 8.53
N ASN A 8 -12.36 -0.98 7.51
CA ASN A 8 -11.83 -2.34 7.55
C ASN A 8 -10.30 -2.36 7.44
N TRP A 9 -9.64 -1.58 8.28
CA TRP A 9 -8.17 -1.48 8.29
C TRP A 9 -7.47 -2.81 8.61
N SER A 10 -8.16 -3.73 9.29
CA SER A 10 -7.64 -5.06 9.61
C SER A 10 -7.64 -6.02 8.41
N ASN A 11 -8.22 -5.64 7.26
CA ASN A 11 -8.20 -6.51 6.10
C ASN A 11 -6.76 -6.70 5.59
N GLU A 12 -6.46 -7.92 5.19
CA GLU A 12 -5.21 -8.28 4.54
C GLU A 12 -5.05 -7.52 3.21
N LEU A 13 -3.80 -7.25 2.85
CA LEU A 13 -3.42 -6.88 1.51
C LEU A 13 -3.68 -8.05 0.55
N ALA A 14 -3.69 -7.77 -0.74
CA ALA A 14 -3.83 -8.80 -1.77
C ALA A 14 -2.74 -9.88 -1.71
N TYR A 15 -1.58 -9.53 -1.18
CA TYR A 15 -0.42 -10.37 -0.95
C TYR A 15 0.53 -9.62 -0.01
N TYR A 16 1.41 -10.36 0.67
CA TYR A 16 2.45 -9.77 1.53
C TYR A 16 3.38 -8.86 0.74
N VAL A 17 3.62 -7.66 1.28
CA VAL A 17 4.55 -6.69 0.69
C VAL A 17 5.74 -6.53 1.62
N THR A 18 6.90 -6.98 1.17
CA THR A 18 8.17 -6.85 1.89
C THR A 18 9.12 -6.00 1.05
N PRO A 19 9.29 -4.70 1.39
CA PRO A 19 10.34 -3.88 0.79
C PRO A 19 11.72 -4.54 0.96
N LYS A 20 12.57 -4.44 -0.06
CA LYS A 20 13.95 -4.96 -0.03
C LYS A 20 14.94 -3.96 0.58
N SER A 21 14.57 -2.67 0.61
CA SER A 21 15.37 -1.58 1.20
C SER A 21 14.47 -0.42 1.60
N GLY A 22 15.07 0.69 2.06
CA GLY A 22 14.34 1.88 2.50
C GLY A 22 13.81 1.77 3.93
N PRO A 23 13.06 2.79 4.39
CA PRO A 23 12.60 2.88 5.78
C PRO A 23 11.34 2.04 6.07
N MET A 24 10.65 1.57 5.02
CA MET A 24 9.34 0.92 5.14
C MET A 24 9.45 -0.48 5.75
N ARG A 25 8.62 -0.75 6.77
CA ARG A 25 8.45 -2.10 7.35
C ARG A 25 7.73 -3.08 6.38
N PRO A 26 7.83 -4.42 6.59
CA PRO A 26 6.97 -5.39 5.93
C PRO A 26 5.49 -5.18 6.29
N MET A 27 4.59 -5.45 5.35
CA MET A 27 3.15 -5.18 5.49
C MET A 27 2.32 -6.37 5.04
N GLU A 28 1.34 -6.72 5.87
CA GLU A 28 0.38 -7.79 5.63
C GLU A 28 -1.05 -7.25 5.52
N THR A 29 -1.36 -6.17 6.23
CA THR A 29 -2.71 -5.58 6.27
C THR A 29 -2.75 -4.14 5.74
N LEU A 30 -3.96 -3.64 5.46
CA LEU A 30 -4.20 -2.22 5.15
C LEU A 30 -3.72 -1.30 6.29
N LEU A 31 -3.85 -1.75 7.55
CA LEU A 31 -3.37 -1.01 8.72
C LEU A 31 -1.84 -0.92 8.75
N ASP A 32 -1.15 -2.02 8.45
CA ASP A 32 0.32 -2.02 8.40
C ASP A 32 0.81 -1.05 7.33
N ALA A 33 0.19 -1.08 6.15
CA ALA A 33 0.50 -0.15 5.07
C ALA A 33 0.26 1.30 5.48
N ASN A 34 -0.89 1.61 6.10
CA ASN A 34 -1.18 2.96 6.55
C ASN A 34 -0.19 3.43 7.62
N ARG A 35 0.19 2.58 8.57
CA ARG A 35 1.21 2.88 9.59
C ARG A 35 2.58 3.12 8.96
N ALA A 36 3.00 2.28 8.03
CA ALA A 36 4.27 2.46 7.34
C ALA A 36 4.33 3.81 6.60
N LEU A 37 3.23 4.20 5.95
CA LEU A 37 3.14 5.51 5.30
C LEU A 37 3.17 6.70 6.28
N LEU A 38 2.66 6.54 7.49
CA LEU A 38 2.56 7.63 8.47
C LEU A 38 3.81 7.75 9.35
N ASP A 39 4.38 6.63 9.75
CA ASP A 39 5.41 6.55 10.77
C ASP A 39 6.80 6.37 10.16
N ASP A 40 6.92 5.60 9.07
CA ASP A 40 8.23 5.23 8.52
C ASP A 40 8.68 6.20 7.42
N LEU A 41 7.73 6.78 6.67
CA LEU A 41 8.04 7.76 5.64
C LEU A 41 8.24 9.16 6.21
N SER A 42 9.35 9.79 5.83
CA SER A 42 9.55 11.22 6.09
C SER A 42 8.45 12.06 5.42
N PRO A 43 8.05 13.19 6.00
CA PRO A 43 7.01 14.05 5.42
C PRO A 43 7.31 14.51 4.00
N ALA A 44 8.58 14.65 3.63
CA ALA A 44 9.00 15.04 2.29
C ALA A 44 8.72 13.94 1.25
N ILE A 45 9.10 12.69 1.54
CA ILE A 45 8.85 11.54 0.66
C ILE A 45 7.35 11.29 0.56
N ARG A 46 6.65 11.32 1.69
CA ARG A 46 5.21 11.06 1.79
C ARG A 46 4.32 12.00 0.98
N ARG A 47 4.83 13.19 0.61
CA ARG A 47 4.12 14.17 -0.25
C ARG A 47 4.29 13.91 -1.75
N ARG A 48 5.15 12.97 -2.15
CA ARG A 48 5.36 12.66 -3.57
C ARG A 48 4.08 12.06 -4.19
N PRO A 49 3.83 12.28 -5.49
CA PRO A 49 2.54 11.95 -6.11
C PRO A 49 2.12 10.49 -5.96
N HIS A 50 3.04 9.52 -6.11
CA HIS A 50 2.73 8.10 -5.96
C HIS A 50 2.31 7.75 -4.53
N TRP A 51 2.95 8.32 -3.51
CA TRP A 51 2.54 8.11 -2.11
C TRP A 51 1.19 8.75 -1.79
N VAL A 52 0.86 9.90 -2.41
CA VAL A 52 -0.47 10.51 -2.30
C VAL A 52 -1.54 9.61 -2.93
N ALA A 53 -1.25 8.99 -4.08
CA ALA A 53 -2.15 8.03 -4.71
C ALA A 53 -2.38 6.78 -3.84
N VAL A 54 -1.31 6.20 -3.27
CA VAL A 54 -1.41 5.04 -2.37
C VAL A 54 -2.31 5.34 -1.17
N LYS A 55 -2.19 6.51 -0.54
CA LYS A 55 -3.08 6.89 0.58
C LYS A 55 -4.56 6.87 0.19
N ARG A 56 -4.90 7.35 -1.00
CA ARG A 56 -6.29 7.35 -1.49
C ARG A 56 -6.80 5.95 -1.74
N LEU A 57 -5.96 5.08 -2.30
CA LEU A 57 -6.32 3.68 -2.54
C LEU A 57 -6.49 2.90 -1.23
N LEU A 58 -5.60 3.10 -0.25
CA LEU A 58 -5.73 2.49 1.08
C LEU A 58 -7.03 2.95 1.78
N LEU A 59 -7.36 4.24 1.68
CA LEU A 59 -8.61 4.78 2.22
C LEU A 59 -9.84 4.16 1.54
N ALA A 60 -9.82 4.04 0.21
CA ALA A 60 -10.89 3.41 -0.54
C ALA A 60 -11.07 1.94 -0.14
N ALA A 61 -9.98 1.17 -0.10
CA ALA A 61 -9.98 -0.23 0.30
C ALA A 61 -10.48 -0.44 1.74
N ALA A 62 -10.05 0.41 2.69
CA ALA A 62 -10.53 0.34 4.06
C ALA A 62 -12.03 0.70 4.17
N THR A 63 -12.53 1.55 3.27
CA THR A 63 -13.93 2.00 3.29
C THR A 63 -14.87 0.97 2.65
N SER A 64 -14.49 0.41 1.50
CA SER A 64 -15.34 -0.51 0.74
C SER A 64 -15.19 -1.96 1.19
N ALA A 65 -14.00 -2.35 1.67
CA ALA A 65 -13.58 -3.74 1.86
C ALA A 65 -13.68 -4.62 0.60
N GLU A 66 -13.85 -4.02 -0.57
CA GLU A 66 -14.00 -4.76 -1.81
C GLU A 66 -12.64 -5.34 -2.25
N PRO A 67 -12.57 -6.62 -2.67
CA PRO A 67 -11.32 -7.25 -3.08
C PRO A 67 -10.57 -6.50 -4.18
N VAL A 68 -11.30 -5.84 -5.09
CA VAL A 68 -10.72 -5.03 -6.17
C VAL A 68 -10.00 -3.80 -5.62
N ASP A 69 -10.56 -3.11 -4.62
CA ASP A 69 -9.93 -1.94 -4.02
C ASP A 69 -8.70 -2.33 -3.20
N ILE A 70 -8.77 -3.46 -2.48
CA ILE A 70 -7.62 -4.04 -1.77
C ILE A 70 -6.49 -4.38 -2.76
N ARG A 71 -6.82 -4.99 -3.91
CA ARG A 71 -5.84 -5.28 -4.97
C ARG A 71 -5.23 -3.99 -5.52
N LEU A 72 -6.03 -2.99 -5.85
CA LEU A 72 -5.55 -1.70 -6.36
C LEU A 72 -4.64 -1.00 -5.34
N ALA A 73 -5.00 -1.01 -4.06
CA ALA A 73 -4.17 -0.45 -3.00
C ALA A 73 -2.84 -1.19 -2.87
N THR A 74 -2.86 -2.53 -2.92
CA THR A 74 -1.65 -3.35 -2.83
C THR A 74 -0.74 -3.14 -4.04
N ASP A 75 -1.29 -3.15 -5.25
CA ASP A 75 -0.51 -2.91 -6.48
C ASP A 75 0.03 -1.48 -6.54
N GLY A 76 -0.75 -0.49 -6.08
CA GLY A 76 -0.31 0.89 -5.95
C GLY A 76 0.86 1.04 -4.99
N LEU A 77 0.80 0.34 -3.85
CA LEU A 77 1.88 0.27 -2.86
C LEU A 77 3.17 -0.30 -3.47
N VAL A 78 3.08 -1.43 -4.20
CA VAL A 78 4.24 -2.01 -4.88
C VAL A 78 4.85 -1.04 -5.90
N ARG A 79 4.03 -0.42 -6.76
CA ARG A 79 4.52 0.57 -7.74
C ARG A 79 5.21 1.76 -7.09
N ALA A 80 4.71 2.22 -5.94
CA ALA A 80 5.34 3.28 -5.16
C ALA A 80 6.70 2.84 -4.61
N LEU A 81 6.81 1.62 -4.09
CA LEU A 81 8.08 1.05 -3.63
C LEU A 81 9.08 0.88 -4.79
N GLU A 82 8.61 0.48 -5.98
CA GLU A 82 9.43 0.39 -7.19
C GLU A 82 9.94 1.76 -7.66
N ALA A 83 9.08 2.78 -7.64
CA ALA A 83 9.45 4.15 -8.00
C ALA A 83 10.53 4.74 -7.06
N GLU A 84 10.57 4.28 -5.81
CA GLU A 84 11.60 4.63 -4.82
C GLU A 84 12.86 3.75 -4.92
N GLY A 85 12.85 2.68 -5.73
CA GLY A 85 13.93 1.71 -5.82
C GLY A 85 14.03 0.77 -4.60
N TRP A 86 12.97 0.69 -3.79
CA TRP A 86 12.92 -0.13 -2.57
C TRP A 86 12.39 -1.53 -2.79
N MET A 87 11.84 -1.78 -3.98
CA MET A 87 11.44 -3.09 -4.41
C MET A 87 11.64 -3.18 -5.91
N THR A 88 11.83 -4.39 -6.40
CA THR A 88 11.74 -4.71 -7.82
C THR A 88 10.80 -5.88 -7.87
N ARG A 89 9.67 -5.77 -8.59
CA ARG A 89 8.89 -6.95 -8.93
C ARG A 89 9.83 -7.88 -9.66
N SER A 90 10.10 -9.04 -9.06
CA SER A 90 10.77 -10.12 -9.78
C SER A 90 9.90 -10.37 -11.01
N LYS A 91 10.41 -10.02 -12.20
CA LYS A 91 9.83 -10.44 -13.47
C LYS A 91 9.93 -11.97 -13.42
N MET A 92 8.91 -12.65 -12.92
CA MET A 92 8.82 -14.10 -13.04
C MET A 92 8.77 -14.38 -14.54
N ALA A 93 9.90 -14.89 -15.06
CA ALA A 93 10.07 -15.60 -16.31
C ALA A 93 9.16 -15.17 -17.48
N GLU A 94 9.67 -14.29 -18.34
CA GLU A 94 9.44 -14.47 -19.77
C GLU A 94 10.16 -15.79 -20.16
N CYS A 95 9.49 -16.93 -19.95
CA CYS A 95 9.81 -18.14 -20.72
C CYS A 95 9.26 -17.87 -22.12
N GLY A 96 10.14 -17.40 -23.00
CA GLY A 96 9.97 -17.35 -24.45
C GLY A 96 11.20 -17.97 -25.10
#